data_AF-A0A924J3M1-F1
#
_entry.id   AF-A0A924J3M1-F1
#
_cell.length_a   1.000
_cell.length_b   1.000
_cell.length_c   1.000
_cell.angle_alpha   90.00
_cell.angle_beta   90.00
_cell.angle_gamma   90.00
#
_symmetry.space_group_name_H-M   'P 1'
#
loop_
_entity.id
_entity.type
_entity.pdbx_description
1 polymer ?
#
loop_
_entity_poly.entity_id
_entity_poly.type
_entity_poly.pdbx_seq_one_letter_code
_entity_poly.pdbx_strand_id
1 'polypeptide(L)'
;MSTRPTVRLAAALLSLAVLGACRNGPDVLKPGPKQIAQHGFAGVAMETNYDPDDIAKTAAYNQAPKPLPPAPPGPPGQYKNVQVLTDISAAEFGRTMTAMSAWVAGNAGNCAYCHNTANFAADSAKGQPIYTKLVARMMLRMTRRVNSDYTNHVGGTGVTCYTCHRGQPLPKGLWFYTTENQILRHYLDRDDVRVQTHTVEPNNGNRTAIRQTYNTYALMVTQSNALGVNCTYCHNSRAWTSWEQSTPKRVVALYGSTMLRDVNMNYLNPLQPVYPRSRLGEHGDAPKAQCITCHNGVYKPLYGAKMVKDYPALWGAPGWDAISGPLDAAGKPMYDGTPLTQPVMTPSGAKLGSVASTMAMPSMGDTLGAAMPAAPSVPARQMP
;
A
#
# COMPACT_ATOMS: atom_id res chain seq x y z
N MET A 1 -60.07 -28.65 -40.72
CA MET A 1 -58.61 -28.45 -40.87
C MET A 1 -58.33 -26.99 -41.21
N SER A 2 -58.01 -26.13 -40.23
CA SER A 2 -57.32 -24.84 -40.47
C SER A 2 -56.97 -24.15 -39.14
N THR A 3 -55.82 -24.47 -38.54
CA THR A 3 -55.29 -23.77 -37.34
C THR A 3 -53.77 -23.54 -37.40
N ARG A 4 -53.12 -23.84 -38.54
CA ARG A 4 -51.66 -23.74 -38.67
C ARG A 4 -51.09 -22.33 -38.96
N PRO A 5 -51.78 -21.35 -39.58
CA PRO A 5 -51.15 -20.07 -39.90
C PRO A 5 -51.06 -19.12 -38.70
N THR A 6 -52.00 -19.18 -37.76
CA THR A 6 -52.06 -18.30 -36.57
C THR A 6 -50.95 -18.61 -35.56
N VAL A 7 -50.60 -19.88 -35.39
CA VAL A 7 -49.52 -20.31 -34.46
C VAL A 7 -48.14 -19.88 -34.95
N ARG A 8 -47.92 -19.86 -36.28
CA ARG A 8 -46.63 -19.42 -36.86
C ARG A 8 -46.42 -17.90 -36.76
N LEU A 9 -47.49 -17.11 -36.90
CA LEU A 9 -47.42 -15.65 -36.73
C LEU A 9 -47.16 -15.26 -35.27
N ALA A 10 -47.81 -15.93 -34.32
CA ALA A 10 -47.62 -15.70 -32.90
C ALA A 10 -46.19 -16.04 -32.44
N ALA A 11 -45.61 -17.14 -32.94
CA ALA A 11 -44.23 -17.51 -32.64
C ALA A 11 -43.21 -16.50 -33.22
N ALA A 12 -43.46 -15.98 -34.43
CA ALA A 12 -42.59 -14.98 -35.05
C ALA A 12 -42.64 -13.62 -34.34
N LEU A 13 -43.84 -13.19 -33.90
CA LEU A 13 -44.03 -11.96 -33.14
C LEU A 13 -43.45 -12.05 -31.72
N LEU A 14 -43.55 -13.21 -31.06
CA LEU A 14 -42.92 -13.44 -29.77
C LEU A 14 -41.38 -13.43 -29.87
N SER A 15 -40.83 -13.98 -30.96
CA SER A 15 -39.39 -13.96 -31.25
C SER A 15 -38.87 -12.54 -31.51
N LEU A 16 -39.63 -11.72 -32.26
CA LEU A 16 -39.30 -10.31 -32.49
C LEU A 16 -39.42 -9.45 -31.22
N ALA A 17 -40.40 -9.74 -30.36
CA ALA A 17 -40.57 -9.04 -29.09
C ALA A 17 -39.44 -9.37 -28.10
N VAL A 18 -38.96 -10.61 -28.06
CA VAL A 18 -37.80 -11.02 -27.26
C VAL A 18 -36.50 -10.39 -27.80
N LEU A 19 -36.31 -10.30 -29.13
CA LEU A 19 -35.18 -9.57 -29.71
C LEU A 19 -35.25 -8.05 -29.45
N GLY A 20 -36.46 -7.46 -29.48
CA GLY A 20 -36.69 -6.05 -29.16
C GLY A 20 -36.40 -5.71 -27.70
N ALA A 21 -36.74 -6.61 -26.77
CA ALA A 21 -36.42 -6.48 -25.34
C ALA A 21 -34.91 -6.63 -25.05
N CYS A 22 -34.17 -7.39 -25.87
CA CYS A 22 -32.70 -7.44 -25.79
C CYS A 22 -32.03 -6.17 -26.36
N ARG A 23 -32.70 -5.46 -27.29
CA ARG A 23 -32.17 -4.24 -27.92
C ARG A 23 -32.49 -2.96 -27.13
N ASN A 24 -33.60 -2.99 -26.37
CA ASN A 24 -34.13 -1.85 -25.60
C ASN A 24 -34.31 -2.17 -24.10
N GLY A 25 -33.61 -3.18 -23.56
CA GLY A 25 -33.51 -3.37 -22.11
C GLY A 25 -32.96 -2.09 -21.45
N PRO A 26 -33.24 -1.84 -20.16
CA PRO A 26 -32.67 -0.68 -19.47
C PRO A 26 -31.15 -0.68 -19.70
N ASP A 27 -30.54 0.50 -19.84
CA ASP A 27 -29.13 0.73 -20.19
C ASP A 27 -28.07 -0.03 -19.34
N VAL A 28 -28.50 -0.91 -18.43
CA VAL A 28 -27.75 -1.86 -17.62
C VAL A 28 -26.73 -2.70 -18.40
N LEU A 29 -26.92 -2.94 -19.71
CA LEU A 29 -25.96 -3.68 -20.54
C LEU A 29 -25.08 -2.80 -21.44
N LYS A 30 -25.33 -1.50 -21.52
CA LYS A 30 -24.43 -0.57 -22.20
C LYS A 30 -23.51 0.04 -21.14
N PRO A 31 -22.26 -0.41 -21.01
CA PRO A 31 -21.32 0.26 -20.12
C PRO A 31 -21.31 1.75 -20.47
N GLY A 32 -21.62 2.59 -19.49
CA GLY A 32 -21.58 4.05 -19.63
C GLY A 32 -20.20 4.54 -20.08
N PRO A 33 -20.10 5.83 -20.47
CA PRO A 33 -18.84 6.39 -20.96
C PRO A 33 -17.73 6.19 -19.94
N LYS A 34 -16.59 5.64 -20.40
CA LYS A 34 -15.40 5.44 -19.57
C LYS A 34 -14.59 6.73 -19.51
N GLN A 35 -13.94 6.95 -18.37
CA GLN A 35 -12.94 8.00 -18.25
C GLN A 35 -11.57 7.42 -18.60
N ILE A 36 -10.87 8.07 -19.53
CA ILE A 36 -9.57 7.62 -20.02
C ILE A 36 -8.50 8.60 -19.52
N ALA A 37 -7.51 8.08 -18.81
CA ALA A 37 -6.32 8.85 -18.40
C ALA A 37 -5.12 8.38 -19.21
N GLN A 38 -4.63 9.23 -20.12
CA GLN A 38 -3.45 8.95 -20.93
C GLN A 38 -2.16 9.21 -20.12
N HIS A 39 -1.23 8.26 -20.15
CA HIS A 39 0.05 8.28 -19.42
C HIS A 39 1.28 8.39 -20.33
N GLY A 40 1.15 8.06 -21.62
CA GLY A 40 2.25 8.09 -22.59
C GLY A 40 1.95 8.89 -23.86
N PHE A 41 2.89 8.86 -24.81
CA PHE A 41 2.74 9.57 -26.09
C PHE A 41 1.51 9.09 -26.89
N ALA A 42 0.91 9.98 -27.69
CA ALA A 42 -0.27 9.63 -28.49
C ALA A 42 0.03 8.45 -29.42
N GLY A 43 -0.89 7.47 -29.47
CA GLY A 43 -0.75 6.29 -30.33
C GLY A 43 0.03 5.12 -29.72
N VAL A 44 0.65 5.26 -28.54
CA VAL A 44 1.34 4.14 -27.85
C VAL A 44 0.44 3.36 -26.88
N ALA A 45 -0.85 3.73 -26.80
CA ALA A 45 -1.88 3.10 -25.96
C ALA A 45 -1.52 2.96 -24.47
N MET A 46 -0.67 3.86 -23.96
CA MET A 46 -0.40 3.96 -22.53
C MET A 46 -1.49 4.80 -21.88
N GLU A 47 -2.58 4.17 -21.48
CA GLU A 47 -3.72 4.80 -20.82
C GLU A 47 -4.32 3.89 -19.74
N THR A 48 -5.03 4.46 -18.77
CA THR A 48 -5.89 3.72 -17.83
C THR A 48 -7.34 4.12 -18.03
N ASN A 49 -8.21 3.11 -18.11
CA ASN A 49 -9.64 3.27 -18.35
C ASN A 49 -10.39 3.03 -17.05
N TYR A 50 -11.22 4.00 -16.65
CA TYR A 50 -11.98 3.96 -15.42
C TYR A 50 -13.48 4.01 -15.68
N ASP A 51 -14.21 3.27 -14.86
CA ASP A 51 -15.65 3.40 -14.74
C ASP A 51 -15.99 4.47 -13.67
N PRO A 52 -16.74 5.53 -14.01
CA PRO A 52 -17.16 6.54 -13.04
C PRO A 52 -17.87 5.97 -11.80
N ASP A 53 -18.69 4.92 -11.97
CA ASP A 53 -19.43 4.31 -10.87
C ASP A 53 -18.47 3.57 -9.92
N ASP A 54 -17.44 2.92 -10.47
CA ASP A 54 -16.44 2.25 -9.66
C ASP A 54 -15.54 3.25 -8.94
N ILE A 55 -15.20 4.38 -9.57
CA ILE A 55 -14.53 5.51 -8.90
C ILE A 55 -15.38 6.01 -7.73
N ALA A 56 -16.68 6.22 -7.93
CA ALA A 56 -17.56 6.72 -6.87
C ALA A 56 -17.67 5.74 -5.69
N LYS A 57 -17.82 4.44 -5.97
CA LYS A 57 -17.84 3.38 -4.93
C LYS A 57 -16.52 3.31 -4.17
N THR A 58 -15.40 3.32 -4.88
CA THR A 58 -14.07 3.26 -4.27
C THR A 58 -13.76 4.53 -3.48
N ALA A 59 -14.20 5.71 -3.92
CA ALA A 59 -14.13 6.97 -3.17
C ALA A 59 -14.91 6.91 -1.85
N ALA A 60 -16.13 6.38 -1.87
CA ALA A 60 -16.93 6.20 -0.65
C ALA A 60 -16.25 5.26 0.35
N TYR A 61 -15.65 4.16 -0.11
CA TYR A 61 -14.91 3.22 0.75
C TYR A 61 -13.59 3.78 1.28
N ASN A 62 -12.99 4.75 0.58
CA ASN A 62 -11.67 5.32 0.87
C ASN A 62 -11.75 6.70 1.51
N GLN A 63 -12.86 7.03 2.19
CA GLN A 63 -12.97 8.27 2.95
C GLN A 63 -12.06 8.26 4.18
N ALA A 64 -11.32 9.35 4.38
CA ALA A 64 -10.54 9.56 5.59
C ALA A 64 -11.46 10.07 6.73
N PRO A 65 -11.26 9.61 7.97
CA PRO A 65 -12.01 10.11 9.11
C PRO A 65 -11.62 11.57 9.38
N LYS A 66 -12.57 12.35 9.91
CA LYS A 66 -12.32 13.73 10.34
C LYS A 66 -11.24 13.74 11.45
N PRO A 67 -10.26 14.64 11.40
CA PRO A 67 -9.26 14.74 12.46
C PRO A 67 -9.89 15.19 13.78
N LEU A 68 -9.31 14.74 14.90
CA LEU A 68 -9.63 15.27 16.22
C LEU A 68 -9.15 16.73 16.32
N PRO A 69 -9.80 17.57 17.15
CA PRO A 69 -9.32 18.93 17.42
C PRO A 69 -7.85 18.93 17.81
N PRO A 70 -7.02 19.87 17.30
CA PRO A 70 -5.60 19.94 17.66
C PRO A 70 -5.41 20.06 19.17
N ALA A 71 -4.38 19.38 19.70
CA ALA A 71 -4.01 19.55 21.10
C ALA A 71 -3.31 20.90 21.32
N PRO A 72 -3.50 21.55 22.47
CA PRO A 72 -2.72 22.73 22.82
C PRO A 72 -1.22 22.38 22.92
N PRO A 73 -0.32 23.34 22.58
CA PRO A 73 1.10 23.15 22.78
C PRO A 73 1.43 22.99 24.27
N GLY A 74 2.51 22.30 24.57
CA GLY A 74 2.96 22.09 25.93
C GLY A 74 4.25 21.29 26.00
N PRO A 75 4.89 21.20 27.18
CA PRO A 75 6.09 20.41 27.37
C PRO A 75 5.78 18.92 27.18
N PRO A 76 6.79 18.09 26.82
CA PRO A 76 6.62 16.65 26.75
C PRO A 76 6.01 16.06 28.01
N GLY A 77 5.09 15.11 27.84
CA GLY A 77 4.42 14.47 28.98
C GLY A 77 5.38 13.61 29.81
N GLN A 78 5.25 13.66 31.13
CA GLN A 78 6.02 12.81 32.05
C GLN A 78 5.26 11.52 32.36
N TYR A 79 5.73 10.40 31.81
CA TYR A 79 5.09 9.09 31.94
C TYR A 79 6.11 8.00 32.31
N LYS A 80 5.66 6.94 32.99
CA LYS A 80 6.54 5.89 33.53
C LYS A 80 7.16 4.95 32.48
N ASN A 81 6.44 4.62 31.40
CA ASN A 81 6.86 3.60 30.42
C ASN A 81 6.56 4.03 28.96
N VAL A 82 6.85 5.30 28.65
CA VAL A 82 6.76 5.80 27.28
C VAL A 82 8.13 5.68 26.63
N GLN A 83 8.20 4.85 25.59
CA GLN A 83 9.45 4.51 24.90
C GLN A 83 9.53 5.09 23.48
N VAL A 84 8.40 5.56 22.94
CA VAL A 84 8.32 6.00 21.53
C VAL A 84 7.88 7.44 21.39
N LEU A 85 6.77 7.80 22.04
CA LEU A 85 6.22 9.16 21.99
C LEU A 85 6.80 10.02 23.12
N THR A 86 8.13 10.08 23.22
CA THR A 86 8.86 10.76 24.31
C THR A 86 8.94 12.27 24.11
N ASP A 87 8.60 12.75 22.92
CA ASP A 87 8.86 14.09 22.42
C ASP A 87 7.58 14.92 22.17
N ILE A 88 6.43 14.45 22.65
CA ILE A 88 5.13 15.11 22.46
C ILE A 88 4.49 15.56 23.78
N SER A 89 3.70 16.62 23.72
CA SER A 89 3.01 17.15 24.91
C SER A 89 2.03 16.14 25.50
N ALA A 90 1.72 16.26 26.79
CA ALA A 90 0.72 15.40 27.43
C ALA A 90 -0.66 15.47 26.74
N ALA A 91 -1.03 16.64 26.23
CA ALA A 91 -2.28 16.82 25.48
C ALA A 91 -2.23 16.13 24.10
N GLU A 92 -1.11 16.25 23.37
CA GLU A 92 -0.94 15.56 22.09
C GLU A 92 -0.82 14.04 22.28
N PHE A 93 -0.23 13.59 23.39
CA PHE A 93 -0.20 12.18 23.77
C PHE A 93 -1.61 11.62 23.94
N GLY A 94 -2.46 12.29 24.73
CA GLY A 94 -3.86 11.90 24.91
C GLY A 94 -4.62 11.87 23.57
N ARG A 95 -4.47 12.92 22.76
CA ARG A 95 -5.08 13.02 21.43
C ARG A 95 -4.64 11.89 20.50
N THR A 96 -3.35 11.56 20.49
CA THR A 96 -2.80 10.46 19.69
C THR A 96 -3.38 9.12 20.12
N MET A 97 -3.50 8.87 21.43
CA MET A 97 -4.11 7.63 21.95
C MET A 97 -5.58 7.51 21.55
N THR A 98 -6.36 8.59 21.64
CA THR A 98 -7.76 8.62 21.19
C THR A 98 -7.88 8.32 19.71
N ALA A 99 -7.03 8.91 18.86
CA ALA A 99 -7.02 8.64 17.43
C ALA A 99 -6.63 7.19 17.11
N MET A 100 -5.58 6.65 17.75
CA MET A 100 -5.18 5.25 17.60
C MET A 100 -6.31 4.29 17.99
N SER A 101 -7.02 4.56 19.08
CA SER A 101 -8.14 3.74 19.52
C SER A 101 -9.27 3.72 18.48
N ALA A 102 -9.61 4.87 17.90
CA ALA A 102 -10.59 4.94 16.80
C ALA A 102 -10.12 4.21 15.53
N TRP A 103 -8.86 4.38 15.16
CA TRP A 103 -8.34 3.86 13.89
C TRP A 103 -8.04 2.37 13.90
N VAL A 104 -7.76 1.79 15.07
CA VAL A 104 -7.38 0.38 15.22
C VAL A 104 -8.46 -0.43 15.92
N ALA A 105 -9.01 0.08 17.02
CA ALA A 105 -9.96 -0.66 17.85
C ALA A 105 -11.44 -0.28 17.58
N GLY A 106 -11.69 0.45 16.49
CA GLY A 106 -13.01 0.80 15.96
C GLY A 106 -13.77 1.89 16.72
N ASN A 107 -13.30 2.30 17.90
CA ASN A 107 -13.92 3.35 18.71
C ASN A 107 -12.85 4.10 19.51
N ALA A 108 -12.93 5.44 19.52
CA ALA A 108 -12.01 6.36 20.20
C ALA A 108 -11.82 6.10 21.70
N GLY A 109 -12.75 5.37 22.35
CA GLY A 109 -12.70 5.04 23.79
C GLY A 109 -12.31 3.60 24.11
N ASN A 110 -11.98 2.75 23.14
CA ASN A 110 -11.62 1.36 23.38
C ASN A 110 -10.15 1.21 23.84
N CYS A 111 -9.80 1.88 24.95
CA CYS A 111 -8.46 1.88 25.53
C CYS A 111 -8.05 0.48 26.02
N ALA A 112 -9.03 -0.28 26.52
CA ALA A 112 -8.85 -1.63 27.06
C ALA A 112 -8.32 -2.63 26.02
N TYR A 113 -8.45 -2.33 24.72
CA TYR A 113 -7.86 -3.17 23.66
C TYR A 113 -6.33 -3.27 23.77
N CYS A 114 -5.65 -2.18 24.15
CA CYS A 114 -4.19 -2.12 24.27
C CYS A 114 -3.69 -1.92 25.70
N HIS A 115 -4.55 -1.59 26.66
CA HIS A 115 -4.13 -1.23 28.01
C HIS A 115 -4.84 -2.03 29.09
N ASN A 116 -4.12 -2.24 30.18
CA ASN A 116 -4.74 -2.40 31.48
C ASN A 116 -5.26 -1.02 31.92
N THR A 117 -6.57 -0.83 31.97
CA THR A 117 -7.18 0.47 32.32
C THR A 117 -6.97 0.85 33.79
N ALA A 118 -6.60 -0.10 34.66
CA ALA A 118 -6.18 0.19 36.04
C ALA A 118 -4.71 0.66 36.12
N ASN A 119 -3.89 0.40 35.09
CA ASN A 119 -2.49 0.82 35.03
C ASN A 119 -2.01 0.93 33.58
N PHE A 120 -2.16 2.11 32.98
CA PHE A 120 -1.79 2.36 31.58
C PHE A 120 -0.29 2.14 31.28
N ALA A 121 0.58 2.25 32.28
CA ALA A 121 2.03 2.04 32.11
C ALA A 121 2.40 0.55 31.97
N ALA A 122 1.58 -0.36 32.50
CA ALA A 122 1.86 -1.80 32.50
C ALA A 122 1.82 -2.38 31.08
N ASP A 123 2.79 -3.23 30.76
CA ASP A 123 2.84 -4.02 29.52
C ASP A 123 2.23 -5.43 29.70
N SER A 124 1.73 -5.72 30.90
CA SER A 124 1.06 -6.95 31.25
C SER A 124 -0.25 -6.67 32.02
N ALA A 125 -1.19 -7.59 31.90
CA ALA A 125 -2.42 -7.63 32.69
C ALA A 125 -2.63 -9.07 33.16
N LYS A 126 -2.99 -9.25 34.44
CA LYS A 126 -3.25 -10.58 35.03
C LYS A 126 -2.08 -11.57 34.82
N GLY A 127 -0.85 -11.09 34.96
CA GLY A 127 0.36 -11.91 34.80
C GLY A 127 0.72 -12.29 33.36
N GLN A 128 -0.01 -11.79 32.35
CA GLN A 128 0.24 -12.08 30.93
C GLN A 128 0.58 -10.80 30.15
N PRO A 129 1.49 -10.86 29.17
CA PRO A 129 1.76 -9.72 28.29
C PRO A 129 0.51 -9.25 27.54
N ILE A 130 0.29 -7.94 27.48
CA ILE A 130 -0.73 -7.34 26.63
C ILE A 130 -0.13 -7.24 25.23
N TYR A 131 -0.21 -8.32 24.46
CA TYR A 131 0.46 -8.40 23.16
C TYR A 131 0.10 -7.22 22.23
N THR A 132 -1.15 -6.75 22.27
CA THR A 132 -1.64 -5.60 21.50
C THR A 132 -0.89 -4.31 21.82
N LYS A 133 -0.46 -4.11 23.06
CA LYS A 133 0.37 -2.96 23.46
C LYS A 133 1.78 -3.05 22.89
N LEU A 134 2.38 -4.24 22.98
CA LEU A 134 3.72 -4.50 22.45
C LEU A 134 3.75 -4.30 20.92
N VAL A 135 2.75 -4.84 20.23
CA VAL A 135 2.53 -4.64 18.78
C VAL A 135 2.29 -3.17 18.47
N ALA A 136 1.42 -2.47 19.21
CA ALA A 136 1.13 -1.05 18.98
C ALA A 136 2.38 -0.17 19.11
N ARG A 137 3.27 -0.48 20.06
CA ARG A 137 4.56 0.21 20.21
C ARG A 137 5.45 0.02 18.97
N MET A 138 5.51 -1.19 18.43
CA MET A 138 6.24 -1.46 17.19
C MET A 138 5.60 -0.75 15.99
N MET A 139 4.27 -0.73 15.90
CA MET A 139 3.57 -0.01 14.83
C MET A 139 3.80 1.50 14.88
N LEU A 140 3.94 2.10 16.06
CA LEU A 140 4.33 3.51 16.19
C LEU A 140 5.74 3.76 15.64
N ARG A 141 6.72 2.90 15.96
CA ARG A 141 8.07 2.99 15.39
C ARG A 141 8.03 2.88 13.87
N MET A 142 7.34 1.87 13.35
CA MET A 142 7.14 1.64 11.91
C MET A 142 6.52 2.87 11.24
N THR A 143 5.45 3.42 11.81
CA THR A 143 4.73 4.56 11.23
C THR A 143 5.62 5.81 11.18
N ARG A 144 6.32 6.10 12.28
CA ARG A 144 7.26 7.23 12.33
C ARG A 144 8.37 7.07 11.29
N ARG A 145 8.93 5.87 11.13
CA ARG A 145 9.96 5.55 10.13
C ARG A 145 9.46 5.70 8.70
N VAL A 146 8.30 5.11 8.39
CA VAL A 146 7.69 5.21 7.06
C VAL A 146 7.50 6.67 6.66
N ASN A 147 7.01 7.48 7.60
CA ASN A 147 6.79 8.89 7.36
C ASN A 147 8.10 9.69 7.20
N SER A 148 9.15 9.40 7.97
CA SER A 148 10.40 10.17 7.92
C SER A 148 11.34 9.76 6.77
N ASP A 149 11.48 8.46 6.51
CA ASP A 149 12.58 7.93 5.68
C ASP A 149 12.14 7.52 4.28
N TYR A 150 10.86 7.21 4.09
CA TYR A 150 10.30 6.77 2.80
C TYR A 150 9.53 7.88 2.08
N THR A 151 9.99 9.12 2.22
CA THR A 151 9.37 10.31 1.59
C THR A 151 9.39 10.24 0.05
N ASN A 152 10.33 9.50 -0.53
CA ASN A 152 10.36 9.13 -1.96
C ASN A 152 9.20 8.24 -2.42
N HIS A 153 8.47 7.62 -1.49
CA HIS A 153 7.24 6.87 -1.75
C HIS A 153 6.00 7.58 -1.19
N VAL A 154 5.96 7.87 0.12
CA VAL A 154 4.76 8.42 0.78
C VAL A 154 4.64 9.95 0.66
N GLY A 155 5.72 10.64 0.25
CA GLY A 155 5.78 12.09 0.16
C GLY A 155 5.34 12.80 1.45
N GLY A 156 4.84 14.03 1.31
CA GLY A 156 4.18 14.75 2.41
C GLY A 156 2.77 14.26 2.76
N THR A 157 2.32 13.12 2.19
CA THR A 157 1.01 12.54 2.55
C THR A 157 1.13 11.69 3.81
N GLY A 158 2.18 10.87 3.87
CA GLY A 158 2.44 9.93 4.96
C GLY A 158 1.38 8.83 5.10
N VAL A 159 1.53 8.05 6.17
CA VAL A 159 0.60 7.00 6.61
C VAL A 159 0.19 7.19 8.07
N THR A 160 -1.02 6.75 8.40
CA THR A 160 -1.51 6.65 9.79
C THR A 160 -1.91 5.21 10.08
N CYS A 161 -2.30 4.92 11.32
CA CYS A 161 -2.89 3.63 11.67
C CYS A 161 -4.12 3.32 10.80
N TYR A 162 -4.93 4.34 10.45
CA TYR A 162 -6.12 4.16 9.64
C TYR A 162 -5.82 3.73 8.21
N THR A 163 -4.65 4.09 7.67
CA THR A 163 -4.22 3.70 6.31
C THR A 163 -4.35 2.19 6.11
N CYS A 164 -3.98 1.39 7.11
CA CYS A 164 -4.06 -0.07 7.09
C CYS A 164 -5.28 -0.61 7.84
N HIS A 165 -5.50 -0.14 9.07
CA HIS A 165 -6.47 -0.76 9.98
C HIS A 165 -7.92 -0.42 9.64
N ARG A 166 -8.20 0.77 9.10
CA ARG A 166 -9.57 1.17 8.69
C ARG A 166 -10.62 0.99 9.80
N GLY A 167 -10.25 1.22 11.06
CA GLY A 167 -11.13 1.02 12.23
C GLY A 167 -11.25 -0.44 12.68
N GLN A 168 -10.44 -1.35 12.15
CA GLN A 168 -10.44 -2.77 12.47
C GLN A 168 -9.09 -3.21 13.06
N PRO A 169 -9.08 -4.09 14.07
CA PRO A 169 -7.82 -4.52 14.67
C PRO A 169 -6.93 -5.31 13.71
N LEU A 170 -7.52 -5.98 12.72
CA LEU A 170 -6.81 -6.68 11.66
C LEU A 170 -6.97 -5.92 10.34
N PRO A 171 -5.87 -5.42 9.75
CA PRO A 171 -5.89 -4.84 8.40
C PRO A 171 -6.42 -5.83 7.36
N LYS A 172 -7.03 -5.31 6.29
CA LYS A 172 -7.31 -6.13 5.11
C LYS A 172 -6.01 -6.41 4.35
N GLY A 173 -5.98 -7.54 3.64
CA GLY A 173 -4.85 -7.89 2.78
C GLY A 173 -3.59 -8.29 3.55
N LEU A 174 -3.71 -8.71 4.82
CA LEU A 174 -2.63 -9.43 5.48
C LEU A 174 -2.32 -10.71 4.70
N TRP A 175 -1.04 -11.04 4.64
CA TRP A 175 -0.55 -12.22 3.96
C TRP A 175 0.15 -13.15 4.95
N PHE A 176 -0.02 -14.45 4.71
CA PHE A 176 0.60 -15.54 5.44
C PHE A 176 1.12 -16.55 4.43
N TYR A 177 2.14 -17.31 4.82
CA TYR A 177 2.51 -18.49 4.08
C TYR A 177 1.37 -19.52 4.14
N THR A 178 1.03 -20.09 3.00
CA THR A 178 0.15 -21.27 2.91
C THR A 178 0.89 -22.48 2.33
N THR A 179 1.87 -22.27 1.44
CA THR A 179 2.74 -23.33 0.90
C THR A 179 4.16 -22.82 0.62
N GLU A 180 5.12 -23.73 0.48
CA GLU A 180 6.54 -23.38 0.25
C GLU A 180 6.81 -22.74 -1.12
N ASN A 181 5.99 -23.06 -2.14
CA ASN A 181 6.18 -22.66 -3.55
C ASN A 181 5.40 -21.39 -3.94
N GLN A 182 5.12 -20.52 -2.98
CA GLN A 182 4.30 -19.34 -3.24
C GLN A 182 5.02 -18.26 -4.02
N ILE A 183 4.32 -17.74 -5.00
CA ILE A 183 4.79 -16.69 -5.91
C ILE A 183 5.19 -15.41 -5.15
N LEU A 184 4.40 -15.02 -4.14
CA LEU A 184 4.60 -13.74 -3.44
C LEU A 184 5.73 -13.77 -2.40
N ARG A 185 6.10 -14.96 -1.89
CA ARG A 185 7.17 -15.14 -0.90
C ARG A 185 8.47 -14.50 -1.37
N HIS A 186 8.90 -14.88 -2.55
CA HIS A 186 10.13 -14.39 -3.17
C HIS A 186 10.17 -12.86 -3.21
N TYR A 187 9.05 -12.20 -3.45
CA TYR A 187 9.05 -10.76 -3.68
C TYR A 187 8.82 -9.91 -2.44
N LEU A 188 8.05 -10.43 -1.47
CA LEU A 188 7.78 -9.76 -0.21
C LEU A 188 8.94 -9.92 0.79
N ASP A 189 9.74 -10.98 0.67
CA ASP A 189 10.84 -11.32 1.61
C ASP A 189 12.26 -11.09 1.04
N ARG A 190 12.41 -10.42 -0.12
CA ARG A 190 13.63 -9.72 -0.68
C ARG A 190 14.28 -10.24 -1.99
N ASP A 191 13.68 -11.12 -2.77
CA ASP A 191 14.29 -11.57 -4.05
C ASP A 191 14.19 -10.53 -5.19
N ASP A 192 15.06 -10.63 -6.20
CA ASP A 192 15.01 -9.79 -7.40
C ASP A 192 13.82 -10.19 -8.30
N VAL A 193 13.21 -9.17 -8.92
CA VAL A 193 12.08 -9.30 -9.86
C VAL A 193 12.51 -9.30 -11.32
N ARG A 194 13.79 -9.01 -11.60
CA ARG A 194 14.28 -8.88 -12.97
C ARG A 194 14.54 -10.24 -13.61
N VAL A 195 13.91 -10.47 -14.75
CA VAL A 195 13.98 -11.74 -15.49
C VAL A 195 14.46 -11.59 -16.93
N GLN A 196 14.40 -10.38 -17.49
CA GLN A 196 14.77 -10.10 -18.87
C GLN A 196 16.28 -9.86 -19.02
N THR A 197 16.87 -10.37 -20.09
CA THR A 197 18.26 -10.08 -20.45
C THR A 197 18.41 -8.64 -20.98
N HIS A 198 19.59 -8.05 -20.80
CA HIS A 198 19.96 -6.75 -21.37
C HIS A 198 20.71 -6.87 -22.71
N THR A 199 20.96 -8.09 -23.18
CA THR A 199 21.67 -8.36 -24.44
C THR A 199 20.71 -8.98 -25.45
N VAL A 200 20.84 -8.57 -26.72
CA VAL A 200 20.05 -9.14 -27.82
C VAL A 200 20.56 -10.53 -28.19
N GLU A 201 21.89 -10.71 -28.17
CA GLU A 201 22.53 -11.97 -28.54
C GLU A 201 22.27 -13.07 -27.50
N PRO A 202 21.78 -14.25 -27.93
CA PRO A 202 21.61 -15.40 -27.05
C PRO A 202 22.94 -15.76 -26.37
N ASN A 203 22.94 -15.77 -25.05
CA ASN A 203 24.07 -16.21 -24.25
C ASN A 203 23.60 -16.82 -22.93
N ASN A 204 24.52 -17.52 -22.26
CA ASN A 204 24.26 -18.18 -20.98
C ASN A 204 24.36 -17.25 -19.76
N GLY A 205 24.40 -15.93 -19.97
CA GLY A 205 24.53 -14.93 -18.90
C GLY A 205 23.27 -14.74 -18.08
N ASN A 206 22.08 -14.90 -18.68
CA ASN A 206 20.81 -14.91 -17.95
C ASN A 206 20.28 -16.35 -17.83
N ARG A 207 20.28 -16.90 -16.61
CA ARG A 207 19.80 -18.25 -16.31
C ARG A 207 18.39 -18.28 -15.73
N THR A 208 17.64 -17.20 -15.89
CA THR A 208 16.28 -17.09 -15.35
C THR A 208 15.34 -18.08 -16.04
N ALA A 209 14.62 -18.87 -15.25
CA ALA A 209 13.62 -19.81 -15.74
C ALA A 209 12.29 -19.12 -16.07
N ILE A 210 11.52 -19.74 -16.97
CA ILE A 210 10.14 -19.29 -17.28
C ILE A 210 9.27 -19.23 -16.01
N ARG A 211 9.50 -20.13 -15.03
CA ARG A 211 8.79 -20.09 -13.75
C ARG A 211 9.02 -18.79 -12.97
N GLN A 212 10.23 -18.24 -12.99
CA GLN A 212 10.53 -16.93 -12.37
C GLN A 212 9.84 -15.78 -13.12
N THR A 213 9.67 -15.91 -14.43
CA THR A 213 8.88 -14.95 -15.23
C THR A 213 7.41 -14.98 -14.84
N TYR A 214 6.81 -16.17 -14.68
CA TYR A 214 5.43 -16.30 -14.18
C TYR A 214 5.26 -15.68 -12.80
N ASN A 215 6.21 -15.93 -11.90
CA ASN A 215 6.18 -15.36 -10.56
C ASN A 215 6.20 -13.82 -10.64
N THR A 216 7.07 -13.25 -11.48
CA THR A 216 7.19 -11.78 -11.66
C THR A 216 5.91 -11.20 -12.21
N TYR A 217 5.31 -11.86 -13.20
CA TYR A 217 4.05 -11.44 -13.80
C TYR A 217 2.92 -11.41 -12.77
N ALA A 218 2.78 -12.45 -11.95
CA ALA A 218 1.75 -12.50 -10.91
C ALA A 218 1.97 -11.46 -9.79
N LEU A 219 3.22 -11.11 -9.46
CA LEU A 219 3.50 -9.96 -8.60
C LEU A 219 2.97 -8.66 -9.23
N MET A 220 3.30 -8.40 -10.50
CA MET A 220 2.87 -7.18 -11.20
C MET A 220 1.34 -7.08 -11.29
N VAL A 221 0.65 -8.20 -11.49
CA VAL A 221 -0.83 -8.26 -11.46
C VAL A 221 -1.35 -7.93 -10.06
N THR A 222 -0.76 -8.52 -9.01
CA THR A 222 -1.14 -8.25 -7.62
C THR A 222 -0.96 -6.77 -7.28
N GLN A 223 0.15 -6.18 -7.71
CA GLN A 223 0.42 -4.76 -7.52
C GLN A 223 -0.56 -3.87 -8.30
N SER A 224 -0.86 -4.22 -9.56
CA SER A 224 -1.85 -3.49 -10.38
C SER A 224 -3.23 -3.49 -9.72
N ASN A 225 -3.68 -4.66 -9.25
CA ASN A 225 -4.95 -4.80 -8.52
C ASN A 225 -4.94 -4.04 -7.19
N ALA A 226 -3.83 -4.06 -6.46
CA ALA A 226 -3.70 -3.34 -5.21
C ALA A 226 -3.84 -1.83 -5.35
N LEU A 227 -3.42 -1.28 -6.50
CA LEU A 227 -3.47 0.15 -6.82
C LEU A 227 -4.69 0.54 -7.67
N GLY A 228 -5.47 -0.41 -8.17
CA GLY A 228 -6.59 -0.13 -9.08
C GLY A 228 -6.15 0.51 -10.39
N VAL A 229 -5.03 0.03 -10.94
CA VAL A 229 -4.44 0.53 -12.19
C VAL A 229 -4.08 -0.65 -13.10
N ASN A 230 -3.59 -0.36 -14.29
CA ASN A 230 -3.04 -1.34 -15.22
C ASN A 230 -1.53 -1.18 -15.39
N CYS A 231 -0.93 -2.03 -16.21
CA CYS A 231 0.52 -2.07 -16.40
C CYS A 231 1.09 -0.76 -17.00
N THR A 232 0.31 -0.08 -17.84
CA THR A 232 0.71 1.17 -18.52
C THR A 232 0.81 2.36 -17.57
N TYR A 233 0.28 2.23 -16.36
CA TYR A 233 0.50 3.19 -15.28
C TYR A 233 1.98 3.33 -14.91
N CYS A 234 2.77 2.24 -15.06
CA CYS A 234 4.20 2.22 -14.76
C CYS A 234 5.10 1.97 -15.97
N HIS A 235 4.64 1.20 -16.96
CA HIS A 235 5.49 0.67 -18.03
C HIS A 235 5.03 1.05 -19.42
N ASN A 236 5.97 1.10 -20.37
CA ASN A 236 5.65 0.83 -21.76
C ASN A 236 5.85 -0.67 -22.04
N SER A 237 4.77 -1.36 -22.39
CA SER A 237 4.75 -2.83 -22.53
C SER A 237 5.65 -3.36 -23.65
N ARG A 238 6.06 -2.50 -24.59
CA ARG A 238 7.05 -2.89 -25.62
C ARG A 238 8.43 -3.16 -25.05
N ALA A 239 8.74 -2.62 -23.86
CA ALA A 239 10.05 -2.74 -23.22
C ALA A 239 9.95 -2.62 -21.68
N TRP A 240 9.51 -3.69 -21.01
CA TRP A 240 9.33 -3.72 -19.54
C TRP A 240 10.59 -3.38 -18.74
N THR A 241 11.79 -3.68 -19.24
CA THR A 241 13.07 -3.35 -18.59
C THR A 241 13.47 -1.90 -18.71
N SER A 242 13.06 -1.17 -19.76
CA SER A 242 13.55 0.19 -20.01
C SER A 242 13.00 1.17 -18.98
N TRP A 243 13.88 1.84 -18.25
CA TRP A 243 13.52 2.90 -17.32
C TRP A 243 13.18 4.19 -18.06
N GLU A 244 13.85 4.44 -19.17
CA GLU A 244 13.68 5.63 -20.03
C GLU A 244 12.28 5.68 -20.66
N GLN A 245 11.70 4.52 -20.93
CA GLN A 245 10.36 4.39 -21.51
C GLN A 245 9.27 4.12 -20.47
N SER A 246 9.63 4.06 -19.19
CA SER A 246 8.67 3.90 -18.09
C SER A 246 8.11 5.25 -17.64
N THR A 247 6.99 5.22 -16.92
CA THR A 247 6.48 6.43 -16.27
C THR A 247 7.25 6.69 -14.96
N PRO A 248 7.23 7.94 -14.43
CA PRO A 248 7.79 8.23 -13.10
C PRO A 248 7.16 7.38 -11.97
N LYS A 249 5.96 6.82 -12.18
CA LYS A 249 5.29 5.97 -11.17
C LYS A 249 6.06 4.68 -10.91
N ARG A 250 6.85 4.19 -11.88
CA ARG A 250 7.70 3.01 -11.68
C ARG A 250 8.79 3.25 -10.64
N VAL A 251 9.34 4.46 -10.56
CA VAL A 251 10.33 4.84 -9.53
C VAL A 251 9.67 4.89 -8.15
N VAL A 252 8.49 5.50 -8.05
CA VAL A 252 7.70 5.52 -6.80
C VAL A 252 7.33 4.11 -6.34
N ALA A 253 6.98 3.23 -7.28
CA ALA A 253 6.70 1.82 -7.02
C ALA A 253 7.94 1.07 -6.53
N LEU A 254 9.13 1.32 -7.08
CA LEU A 254 10.38 0.73 -6.62
C LEU A 254 10.64 1.07 -5.15
N TYR A 255 10.52 2.34 -4.77
CA TYR A 255 10.66 2.76 -3.37
C TYR A 255 9.57 2.16 -2.47
N GLY A 256 8.34 2.04 -2.96
CA GLY A 256 7.26 1.37 -2.26
C GLY A 256 7.55 -0.11 -1.98
N SER A 257 8.13 -0.83 -2.93
CA SER A 257 8.54 -2.23 -2.74
C SER A 257 9.67 -2.37 -1.73
N THR A 258 10.65 -1.45 -1.73
CA THR A 258 11.72 -1.42 -0.71
C THR A 258 11.15 -1.14 0.68
N MET A 259 10.26 -0.14 0.81
CA MET A 259 9.57 0.17 2.05
C MET A 259 8.76 -1.03 2.57
N LEU A 260 8.03 -1.71 1.69
CA LEU A 260 7.20 -2.85 2.07
C LEU A 260 8.04 -4.02 2.60
N ARG A 261 9.20 -4.27 1.98
CA ARG A 261 10.15 -5.28 2.45
C ARG A 261 10.69 -4.93 3.84
N ASP A 262 11.04 -3.67 4.07
CA ASP A 262 11.47 -3.18 5.39
C ASP A 262 10.37 -3.35 6.45
N VAL A 263 9.15 -2.89 6.15
CA VAL A 263 7.95 -3.09 7.00
C VAL A 263 7.79 -4.56 7.39
N ASN A 264 7.85 -5.46 6.42
CA ASN A 264 7.67 -6.88 6.66
C ASN A 264 8.80 -7.49 7.49
N MET A 265 10.06 -7.21 7.12
CA MET A 265 11.21 -7.88 7.71
C MET A 265 11.60 -7.32 9.08
N ASN A 266 11.45 -6.02 9.29
CA ASN A 266 11.99 -5.33 10.48
C ASN A 266 10.91 -4.97 11.52
N TYR A 267 9.62 -4.96 11.14
CA TYR A 267 8.54 -4.59 12.06
C TYR A 267 7.50 -5.69 12.25
N LEU A 268 7.06 -6.37 11.19
CA LEU A 268 5.99 -7.36 11.30
C LEU A 268 6.49 -8.77 11.63
N ASN A 269 7.50 -9.26 10.90
CA ASN A 269 8.04 -10.60 11.09
C ASN A 269 8.62 -10.84 12.50
N PRO A 270 9.39 -9.90 13.09
CA PRO A 270 9.95 -10.08 14.44
C PRO A 270 8.92 -10.15 15.56
N LEU A 271 7.66 -9.77 15.31
CA LEU A 271 6.58 -9.86 16.29
C LEU A 271 5.97 -11.27 16.40
N GLN A 272 6.45 -12.25 15.61
CA GLN A 272 6.00 -13.65 15.66
C GLN A 272 5.87 -14.20 17.10
N PRO A 273 6.86 -14.03 18.00
CA PRO A 273 6.80 -14.60 19.35
C PRO A 273 5.81 -13.88 20.27
N VAL A 274 5.40 -12.66 19.90
CA VAL A 274 4.48 -11.82 20.67
C VAL A 274 3.03 -12.14 20.32
N TYR A 275 2.77 -12.58 19.08
CA TYR A 275 1.42 -12.86 18.61
C TYR A 275 0.85 -14.13 19.26
N PRO A 276 -0.44 -14.12 19.69
CA PRO A 276 -1.12 -15.36 20.03
C PRO A 276 -1.30 -16.22 18.79
N ARG A 277 -1.46 -17.54 18.96
CA ARG A 277 -1.61 -18.50 17.85
C ARG A 277 -2.68 -18.10 16.83
N SER A 278 -3.77 -17.47 17.28
CA SER A 278 -4.87 -16.97 16.44
C SER A 278 -4.51 -15.81 15.50
N ARG A 279 -3.29 -15.29 15.59
CA ARG A 279 -2.76 -14.21 14.75
C ARG A 279 -1.61 -14.68 13.85
N LEU A 280 -1.25 -15.97 13.93
CA LEU A 280 -0.23 -16.58 13.10
C LEU A 280 -0.87 -17.35 11.95
N GLY A 281 -0.15 -17.45 10.84
CA GLY A 281 -0.54 -18.29 9.70
C GLY A 281 -0.57 -19.77 10.07
N GLU A 282 -1.04 -20.62 9.16
CA GLU A 282 -1.11 -22.07 9.37
C GLU A 282 0.26 -22.64 9.79
N HIS A 283 1.33 -22.16 9.16
CA HIS A 283 2.73 -22.54 9.43
C HIS A 283 3.38 -21.79 10.61
N GLY A 284 2.61 -20.99 11.35
CA GLY A 284 3.10 -20.27 12.53
C GLY A 284 3.83 -18.96 12.21
N ASP A 285 3.76 -18.48 10.98
CA ASP A 285 4.39 -17.23 10.55
C ASP A 285 3.59 -15.99 10.96
N ALA A 286 4.32 -14.91 11.23
CA ALA A 286 3.72 -13.62 11.51
C ALA A 286 3.08 -13.01 10.25
N PRO A 287 1.99 -12.23 10.42
CA PRO A 287 1.29 -11.58 9.33
C PRO A 287 2.22 -10.58 8.61
N LYS A 288 2.17 -10.56 7.29
CA LYS A 288 2.90 -9.59 6.46
C LYS A 288 1.94 -8.61 5.79
N ALA A 289 2.43 -7.41 5.51
CA ALA A 289 1.75 -6.41 4.71
C ALA A 289 2.00 -6.64 3.21
N GLN A 290 1.07 -6.12 2.42
CA GLN A 290 1.10 -6.06 0.96
C GLN A 290 0.78 -4.63 0.49
N CYS A 291 0.95 -4.36 -0.81
CA CYS A 291 0.49 -3.09 -1.40
C CYS A 291 -0.98 -2.80 -1.07
N ILE A 292 -1.84 -3.84 -1.15
CA ILE A 292 -3.28 -3.73 -0.89
C ILE A 292 -3.59 -3.37 0.57
N THR A 293 -2.71 -3.70 1.52
CA THR A 293 -2.90 -3.38 2.95
C THR A 293 -3.07 -1.87 3.17
N CYS A 294 -2.34 -1.06 2.41
CA CYS A 294 -2.46 0.40 2.44
C CYS A 294 -3.38 0.90 1.32
N HIS A 295 -3.09 0.51 0.08
CA HIS A 295 -3.71 1.08 -1.12
C HIS A 295 -5.18 0.70 -1.28
N ASN A 296 -5.61 -0.47 -0.82
CA ASN A 296 -7.01 -0.89 -0.85
C ASN A 296 -7.72 -0.64 -2.20
N GLY A 297 -7.03 -0.93 -3.31
CA GLY A 297 -7.56 -0.84 -4.66
C GLY A 297 -7.49 0.56 -5.27
N VAL A 298 -6.75 1.50 -4.67
CA VAL A 298 -6.60 2.86 -5.19
C VAL A 298 -5.14 3.31 -5.27
N TYR A 299 -4.83 4.10 -6.30
CA TYR A 299 -3.46 4.46 -6.68
C TYR A 299 -2.72 5.29 -5.61
N LYS A 300 -3.46 5.91 -4.70
CA LYS A 300 -2.98 6.49 -3.45
C LYS A 300 -3.94 6.10 -2.32
N PRO A 301 -3.46 5.61 -1.16
CA PRO A 301 -4.34 5.30 -0.03
C PRO A 301 -5.25 6.49 0.30
N LEU A 302 -6.55 6.22 0.48
CA LEU A 302 -7.55 7.27 0.79
C LEU A 302 -7.57 8.41 -0.24
N TYR A 303 -7.28 8.11 -1.51
CA TYR A 303 -7.09 9.10 -2.59
C TYR A 303 -6.06 10.20 -2.28
N GLY A 304 -5.11 9.92 -1.38
CA GLY A 304 -4.09 10.88 -0.98
C GLY A 304 -4.53 11.86 0.10
N ALA A 305 -5.56 11.53 0.89
CA ALA A 305 -5.92 12.29 2.08
C ALA A 305 -4.72 12.42 3.04
N LYS A 306 -4.27 13.66 3.28
CA LYS A 306 -3.11 13.96 4.12
C LYS A 306 -3.46 13.95 5.60
N MET A 307 -3.73 12.78 6.17
CA MET A 307 -4.13 12.65 7.57
C MET A 307 -2.99 12.97 8.54
N VAL A 308 -1.75 12.56 8.22
CA VAL A 308 -0.60 12.66 9.15
C VAL A 308 -0.25 14.12 9.48
N LYS A 309 -0.58 15.07 8.60
CA LYS A 309 -0.33 16.51 8.85
C LYS A 309 -1.00 17.01 10.15
N ASP A 310 -2.10 16.37 10.55
CA ASP A 310 -2.87 16.76 11.73
C ASP A 310 -2.40 16.03 12.99
N TYR A 311 -1.43 15.11 12.91
CA TYR A 311 -0.96 14.29 14.03
C TYR A 311 0.57 14.28 14.07
N PRO A 312 1.20 15.32 14.62
CA PRO A 312 2.66 15.46 14.66
C PRO A 312 3.36 14.28 15.33
N ALA A 313 2.70 13.60 16.28
CA ALA A 313 3.19 12.41 16.95
C ALA A 313 3.55 11.24 16.01
N LEU A 314 3.02 11.23 14.78
CA LEU A 314 3.26 10.19 13.79
C LEU A 314 4.44 10.50 12.85
N TRP A 315 5.07 11.67 12.98
CA TRP A 315 6.31 11.98 12.28
C TRP A 315 7.50 11.62 13.17
N GLY A 316 8.42 10.81 12.64
CA GLY A 316 9.72 10.56 13.27
C GLY A 316 10.68 11.72 13.03
N ALA A 317 11.59 11.96 13.98
CA ALA A 317 12.81 12.68 13.63
C ALA A 317 13.66 11.76 12.73
N PRO A 318 14.33 12.27 11.67
CA PRO A 318 15.19 11.47 10.82
C PRO A 318 16.26 10.73 11.65
N GLY A 319 16.45 9.43 11.39
CA GLY A 319 17.46 8.62 12.09
C GLY A 319 17.15 8.30 13.55
N TRP A 320 15.97 8.67 14.05
CA TRP A 320 15.55 8.41 15.44
C TRP A 320 15.38 6.93 15.77
N ASP A 321 15.28 6.06 14.74
CA ASP A 321 14.96 4.66 14.96
C ASP A 321 16.14 3.74 15.27
N ALA A 322 17.37 3.95 14.77
CA ALA A 322 18.52 3.02 14.88
C ALA A 322 18.16 1.61 15.45
N ILE A 323 17.25 0.86 14.79
CA ILE A 323 16.52 -0.21 15.50
C ILE A 323 17.43 -1.39 15.84
N SER A 324 17.53 -1.66 17.15
CA SER A 324 17.86 -2.96 17.76
C SER A 324 16.56 -3.72 18.11
N GLY A 325 15.83 -4.19 17.10
CA GLY A 325 14.65 -5.07 17.23
C GLY A 325 13.48 -4.62 18.15
N PRO A 326 12.43 -5.46 18.29
CA PRO A 326 11.46 -5.34 19.39
C PRO A 326 12.17 -5.51 20.74
N LEU A 327 11.71 -4.82 21.78
CA LEU A 327 12.20 -5.01 23.15
C LEU A 327 11.24 -5.93 23.93
N ASP A 328 11.77 -6.83 24.74
CA ASP A 328 10.98 -7.68 25.65
C ASP A 328 10.42 -6.86 26.83
N ALA A 329 9.67 -7.53 27.72
CA ALA A 329 9.11 -6.92 28.93
C ALA A 329 10.17 -6.39 29.92
N ALA A 330 11.45 -6.74 29.73
CA ALA A 330 12.60 -6.26 30.50
C ALA A 330 13.41 -5.18 29.75
N GLY A 331 12.94 -4.72 28.58
CA GLY A 331 13.62 -3.69 27.79
C GLY A 331 14.85 -4.20 27.02
N LYS A 332 15.05 -5.52 26.91
CA LYS A 332 16.14 -6.10 26.10
C LYS A 332 15.70 -6.27 24.65
N PRO A 333 16.59 -6.02 23.66
CA PRO A 333 16.37 -6.45 22.29
C PRO A 333 16.00 -7.93 22.23
N MET A 334 14.83 -8.25 21.68
CA MET A 334 14.36 -9.61 21.39
C MET A 334 15.16 -10.25 20.24
N TYR A 335 16.18 -9.54 19.73
CA TYR A 335 17.09 -9.94 18.67
C TYR A 335 18.52 -9.51 19.05
N ASP A 336 19.54 -10.26 18.60
CA ASP A 336 20.95 -10.17 19.03
C ASP A 336 21.71 -8.90 18.62
N GLY A 337 21.01 -7.90 18.10
CA GLY A 337 21.60 -6.63 17.71
C GLY A 337 22.26 -6.63 16.34
N THR A 338 22.12 -7.66 15.51
CA THR A 338 22.51 -7.57 14.09
C THR A 338 21.57 -6.60 13.36
N PRO A 339 22.04 -5.46 12.84
CA PRO A 339 21.19 -4.60 12.04
C PRO A 339 20.79 -5.36 10.76
N LEU A 340 19.51 -5.64 10.57
CA LEU A 340 18.99 -6.22 9.32
C LEU A 340 19.11 -5.25 8.12
N THR A 341 19.70 -4.07 8.35
CA THR A 341 20.13 -3.07 7.36
C THR A 341 21.29 -3.56 6.49
N GLN A 342 21.95 -4.68 6.82
CA GLN A 342 22.88 -5.31 5.90
C GLN A 342 22.10 -5.96 4.74
N PRO A 343 22.47 -5.70 3.47
CA PRO A 343 22.08 -6.57 2.38
C PRO A 343 22.47 -8.00 2.76
N VAL A 344 21.51 -8.92 2.83
CA VAL A 344 21.86 -10.35 2.79
C VAL A 344 22.61 -10.52 1.48
N MET A 345 23.88 -10.94 1.56
CA MET A 345 24.68 -11.22 0.37
C MET A 345 23.85 -12.12 -0.53
N THR A 346 23.56 -11.65 -1.74
CA THR A 346 22.98 -12.49 -2.79
C THR A 346 23.86 -13.73 -2.95
N PRO A 347 23.33 -14.95 -2.93
CA PRO A 347 24.09 -16.10 -3.38
C PRO A 347 24.52 -15.83 -4.84
N SER A 348 25.82 -15.64 -5.03
CA SER A 348 26.54 -15.37 -6.27
C SER A 348 26.58 -13.91 -6.78
N GLY A 349 27.62 -13.18 -6.35
CA GLY A 349 28.63 -12.69 -7.31
C GLY A 349 28.43 -11.37 -8.06
N ALA A 350 27.28 -10.70 -8.03
CA ALA A 350 27.12 -9.41 -8.71
C ALA A 350 27.23 -8.22 -7.75
N LYS A 351 28.44 -7.63 -7.66
CA LYS A 351 28.62 -6.31 -7.04
C LYS A 351 27.85 -5.26 -7.85
N LEU A 352 26.82 -4.65 -7.26
CA LEU A 352 26.33 -3.36 -7.74
C LEU A 352 27.45 -2.34 -7.46
N GLY A 353 28.09 -1.86 -8.52
CA GLY A 353 29.12 -0.83 -8.43
C GLY A 353 28.57 0.41 -7.74
N SER A 354 29.31 0.91 -6.75
CA SER A 354 29.07 2.21 -6.14
C SER A 354 29.19 3.28 -7.23
N VAL A 355 28.07 3.87 -7.63
CA VAL A 355 28.12 5.13 -8.38
C VAL A 355 28.41 6.21 -7.35
N ALA A 356 29.67 6.66 -7.30
CA ALA A 356 30.07 7.78 -6.48
C ALA A 356 29.24 9.01 -6.91
N SER A 357 28.46 9.56 -5.96
CA SER A 357 27.75 10.82 -6.13
C SER A 357 28.74 11.94 -6.44
N THR A 358 28.84 12.30 -7.71
CA THR A 358 29.35 13.60 -8.16
C THR A 358 28.36 14.20 -9.15
N MET A 359 27.16 14.47 -8.67
CA MET A 359 26.32 15.50 -9.28
C MET A 359 25.81 16.40 -8.16
N ALA A 360 26.34 17.62 -8.13
CA ALA A 360 25.81 18.70 -7.31
C ALA A 360 24.33 18.90 -7.65
N MET A 361 23.47 18.81 -6.64
CA MET A 361 22.06 19.16 -6.77
C MET A 361 21.93 20.68 -6.98
N PRO A 362 21.26 21.16 -8.04
CA PRO A 362 20.79 22.53 -8.02
C PRO A 362 19.62 22.64 -7.02
N SER A 363 19.73 23.62 -6.13
CA SER A 363 18.69 23.99 -5.16
C SER A 363 17.43 24.42 -5.90
N MET A 364 16.35 23.66 -5.78
CA MET A 364 15.02 24.14 -6.17
C MET A 364 14.43 24.93 -4.99
N GLY A 365 14.68 26.24 -5.02
CA GLY A 365 13.94 27.22 -4.24
C GLY A 365 12.51 27.38 -4.75
N ASP A 366 11.68 27.92 -3.86
CA ASP A 366 10.27 28.27 -3.99
C ASP A 366 9.84 28.78 -5.38
N THR A 367 8.96 28.04 -6.05
CA THR A 367 7.83 28.56 -6.86
C THR A 367 6.98 27.40 -7.39
N LEU A 368 5.91 27.03 -6.67
CA LEU A 368 4.76 26.32 -7.26
C LEU A 368 3.47 27.01 -6.80
N GLY A 369 3.31 28.24 -7.27
CA GLY A 369 2.05 28.96 -7.31
C GLY A 369 1.94 29.62 -8.69
N ALA A 370 0.82 29.37 -9.35
CA ALA A 370 0.34 29.94 -10.62
C ALA A 370 0.60 29.17 -11.93
N ALA A 371 -0.48 29.16 -12.73
CA ALA A 371 -0.62 28.83 -14.15
C ALA A 371 -0.70 27.34 -14.56
N MET A 372 -1.92 26.78 -14.49
CA MET A 372 -2.37 25.79 -15.49
C MET A 372 -2.63 26.54 -16.81
N PRO A 373 -2.05 26.16 -17.95
CA PRO A 373 -2.52 26.63 -19.25
C PRO A 373 -3.82 25.91 -19.61
N ALA A 374 -4.80 26.67 -20.11
CA ALA A 374 -6.04 26.12 -20.66
C ALA A 374 -5.72 25.17 -21.84
N ALA A 375 -6.36 24.00 -21.84
CA ALA A 375 -6.25 23.04 -22.94
C ALA A 375 -6.86 23.63 -24.23
N PRO A 376 -6.18 23.55 -25.39
CA PRO A 376 -6.80 23.94 -26.66
C PRO A 376 -7.87 22.90 -27.05
N SER A 377 -9.06 23.37 -27.38
CA SER A 377 -10.16 22.56 -27.92
C SER A 377 -9.78 22.01 -29.30
N VAL A 378 -9.74 20.68 -29.45
CA VAL A 378 -9.57 20.00 -30.73
C VAL A 378 -10.94 19.88 -31.42
N PRO A 379 -11.14 20.33 -32.66
CA PRO A 379 -12.40 20.19 -33.36
C PRO A 379 -12.64 18.73 -33.77
N ALA A 380 -13.88 18.26 -33.57
CA ALA A 380 -14.31 16.92 -33.95
C ALA A 380 -14.25 16.73 -35.47
N ARG A 381 -13.57 15.67 -35.92
CA ARG A 381 -13.51 15.27 -37.33
C ARG A 381 -14.83 14.59 -37.71
N GLN A 382 -15.57 15.15 -38.65
CA GLN A 382 -16.67 14.45 -39.32
C GLN A 382 -16.09 13.26 -40.09
N MET A 383 -16.61 12.06 -39.82
CA MET A 383 -16.33 10.87 -40.62
C MET A 383 -17.30 10.81 -41.82
N PRO A 384 -16.88 10.23 -42.96
CA PRO A 384 -17.71 10.08 -44.15
C PRO A 384 -18.90 9.13 -43.94
#